data_AF-A0AA46NV91-F1
#
_entry.id   AF-A0AA46NV91-F1
#
_cell.length_a   1.000
_cell.length_b   1.000
_cell.length_c   1.000
_cell.angle_alpha   90.00
_cell.angle_beta   90.00
_cell.angle_gamma   90.00
#
_symmetry.space_group_name_H-M   'P 1'
#
loop_
_entity.id
_entity.type
_entity.pdbx_description
1 polymer ?
#
loop_
_entity_poly.entity_id
_entity_poly.type
_entity_poly.pdbx_seq_one_letter_code
_entity_poly.pdbx_strand_id
1 'polypeptide(L)' 'MNNNEKKWLSIKDTIIIYGIKRTSLYKLLALNQIESKLISPRRRIVSVLSIEEFIDSK' A
#
# COMPACT_ATOMS: atom_id res chain seq x y z
N MET A 1 -7.01 -21.24 -5.88
CA MET A 1 -7.78 -20.57 -4.81
C MET A 1 -7.21 -19.16 -4.65
N ASN A 2 -7.83 -18.16 -5.28
CA ASN A 2 -7.39 -16.76 -5.21
C ASN A 2 -7.85 -16.15 -3.88
N ASN A 3 -7.00 -16.21 -2.86
CA ASN A 3 -7.16 -15.44 -1.62
C ASN A 3 -6.80 -13.95 -1.83
N ASN A 4 -7.26 -13.35 -2.93
CA ASN A 4 -7.27 -11.89 -3.14
C ASN A 4 -8.40 -11.22 -2.34
N GLU A 5 -8.71 -11.76 -1.16
CA GLU A 5 -9.52 -11.06 -0.17
C GLU A 5 -8.75 -9.81 0.22
N LYS A 6 -9.10 -8.68 -0.43
CA LYS A 6 -8.68 -7.29 -0.18
C LYS A 6 -7.73 -7.16 1.01
N LYS A 7 -6.47 -7.54 0.82
CA LYS A 7 -5.50 -7.56 1.90
C LYS A 7 -5.03 -6.12 2.10
N TRP A 8 -5.15 -5.62 3.33
CA TRP A 8 -4.70 -4.28 3.67
C TRP A 8 -3.52 -4.40 4.61
N LEU A 9 -2.48 -3.63 4.36
CA LEU A 9 -1.26 -3.63 5.17
C LEU A 9 -1.07 -2.28 5.84
N SER A 10 -0.46 -2.29 7.02
CA SER A 10 0.02 -1.04 7.60
C SER A 10 1.15 -0.47 6.76
N ILE A 11 1.37 0.84 6.84
CA ILE A 11 2.53 1.51 6.21
C ILE A 11 3.84 0.78 6.56
N LYS A 12 3.99 0.32 7.80
CA LYS A 12 5.20 -0.40 8.25
C LYS A 12 5.35 -1.73 7.52
N ASP A 13 4.27 -2.52 7.45
CA ASP A 13 4.31 -3.83 6.81
C ASP A 13 4.50 -3.70 5.30
N THR A 14 3.87 -2.71 4.66
CA THR A 14 4.09 -2.40 3.24
C THR A 14 5.56 -2.12 2.94
N ILE A 15 6.24 -1.33 3.78
CA ILE A 15 7.67 -1.03 3.62
C ILE A 15 8.52 -2.31 3.72
N ILE A 16 8.22 -3.17 4.70
CA ILE A 16 8.98 -4.39 4.96
C ILE A 16 8.77 -5.42 3.85
N ILE A 17 7.52 -5.65 3.46
CA ILE A 17 7.14 -6.71 2.51
C ILE A 17 7.57 -6.34 1.08
N TYR A 18 7.30 -5.11 0.65
CA TYR A 18 7.58 -4.68 -0.73
C TYR A 18 8.92 -3.94 -0.88
N GLY A 19 9.69 -3.77 0.20
CA GLY A 19 10.99 -3.07 0.16
C GLY A 19 10.89 -1.59 -0.25
N ILE A 20 9.72 -0.97 -0.17
CA ILE A 20 9.50 0.40 -0.63
C ILE A 20 9.98 1.37 0.45
N LYS A 21 10.85 2.32 0.09
CA LYS A 21 11.27 3.40 1.00
C LYS A 21 10.06 4.18 1.49
N ARG A 22 10.04 4.53 2.79
CA ARG A 22 8.95 5.33 3.41
C ARG A 22 8.63 6.58 2.59
N THR A 23 9.63 7.37 2.20
CA THR A 23 9.44 8.59 1.42
C THR A 23 8.78 8.31 0.06
N SER A 24 9.19 7.25 -0.63
CA SER A 24 8.57 6.82 -1.88
C SER A 24 7.12 6.40 -1.67
N LEU A 25 6.83 5.60 -0.63
CA LEU A 25 5.47 5.17 -0.34
C LEU A 25 4.54 6.36 -0.08
N TYR A 26 4.97 7.36 0.70
CA TYR A 26 4.18 8.57 0.91
C TYR A 26 4.01 9.41 -0.35
N LYS A 27 4.98 9.41 -1.27
CA LYS A 27 4.80 10.04 -2.59
C LYS A 27 3.71 9.34 -3.41
N LEU A 28 3.73 8.01 -3.47
CA LEU A 28 2.70 7.22 -4.17
C LEU A 28 1.30 7.51 -3.61
N LEU A 29 1.20 7.59 -2.28
CA LEU A 29 -0.05 7.92 -1.58
C LEU A 29 -0.52 9.36 -1.87
N ALA A 30 0.40 10.33 -1.89
CA ALA A 30 0.07 11.73 -2.17
C ALA A 30 -0.35 11.93 -3.63
N LEU A 31 0.16 11.12 -4.54
CA LEU A 31 -0.18 11.13 -5.97
C LEU A 31 -1.40 10.26 -6.31
N ASN A 32 -2.08 9.66 -5.32
CA ASN A 32 -3.18 8.71 -5.51
C ASN A 32 -2.84 7.54 -6.47
N GLN A 33 -1.57 7.14 -6.54
CA GLN A 33 -1.12 6.04 -7.41
C GLN A 33 -1.39 4.66 -6.80
N ILE A 34 -1.62 4.59 -5.50
CA ILE A 34 -1.99 3.38 -4.77
C ILE A 34 -3.13 3.70 -3.79
N GLU A 35 -4.01 2.73 -3.58
CA GLU A 35 -5.16 2.91 -2.71
C GLU A 35 -4.78 2.81 -1.23
N SER A 36 -5.37 3.68 -0.42
CA SER A 36 -5.18 3.64 1.03
C SER A 36 -6.39 4.18 1.77
N LYS A 37 -6.56 3.76 3.02
CA LYS A 37 -7.59 4.29 3.91
C LYS A 37 -7.06 4.56 5.30
N LEU A 38 -7.63 5.56 5.96
CA LEU A 38 -7.41 5.82 7.38
C LEU A 38 -8.30 4.89 8.20
N ILE A 39 -7.71 4.20 9.18
CA ILE A 39 -8.45 3.42 10.18
C ILE A 39 -8.42 4.08 11.56
N SER A 40 -7.56 5.08 11.74
CA SER A 40 -7.59 6.02 12.86
C SER A 40 -6.88 7.33 12.45
N PRO A 41 -6.98 8.41 13.24
CA PRO A 41 -6.37 9.71 12.89
C PRO A 41 -4.87 9.66 12.58
N ARG A 42 -4.16 8.63 13.07
CA ARG A 42 -2.71 8.45 12.87
C ARG A 42 -2.34 7.14 12.19
N ARG A 43 -3.32 6.29 11.84
CA ARG A 43 -3.06 4.96 11.27
C ARG A 43 -3.71 4.83 9.90
N ARG A 44 -2.86 4.69 8.88
CA ARG A 44 -3.22 4.42 7.50
C ARG A 44 -2.87 2.98 7.16
N ILE A 45 -3.73 2.35 6.37
CA ILE A 45 -3.47 1.06 5.74
C ILE A 45 -3.57 1.22 4.22
N VAL A 46 -2.81 0.39 3.50
CA VAL A 46 -2.64 0.44 2.04
C VAL A 46 -3.18 -0.86 1.45
N SER A 47 -3.86 -0.77 0.32
CA SER A 47 -4.38 -1.94 -0.40
C SER A 47 -3.23 -2.68 -1.06
N VAL A 48 -3.05 -3.95 -0.70
CA VAL A 48 -2.07 -4.85 -1.31
C VAL A 48 -2.27 -4.93 -2.81
N LEU A 49 -3.52 -5.10 -3.25
CA LEU A 49 -3.86 -5.19 -4.66
C LEU A 49 -3.34 -3.98 -5.44
N SER A 50 -3.60 -2.77 -4.95
CA SER A 50 -3.15 -1.55 -5.64
C SER A 50 -1.63 -1.39 -5.67
N ILE A 51 -0.91 -1.92 -4.67
CA ILE A 51 0.56 -1.91 -4.66
C ILE A 51 1.08 -2.88 -5.70
N GLU A 52 0.53 -4.09 -5.76
CA GLU A 52 0.92 -5.13 -6.71
C GLU A 52 0.63 -4.68 -8.15
N GLU A 53 -0.56 -4.12 -8.42
CA GLU A 53 -0.90 -3.53 -9.72
C GLU A 53 0.05 -2.37 -10.12
N PHE A 54 0.45 -1.55 -9.15
CA PHE A 54 1.42 -0.48 -9.41
C PHE A 54 2.84 -1.00 -9.71
N ILE A 55 3.25 -2.11 -9.08
CA ILE A 55 4.54 -2.74 -9.34
C ILE A 55 4.53 -3.45 -10.69
N ASP A 56 3.47 -4.19 -11.00
CA ASP A 56 3.32 -4.95 -12.24
C ASP A 56 3.13 -4.06 -13.47
N SER A 57 2.66 -2.82 -13.30
CA SER A 57 2.51 -1.86 -14.40
C SER A 57 3.80 -1.12 -14.79
N LYS A 58 4.94 -1.48 -14.17
CA LYS A 58 6.27 -0.93 -14.46
C LYS A 58 7.21 -1.95 -15.08
#